data_AF-A0A8T1RND5-F1
#
_entry.id   AF-A0A8T1RND5-F1
#
_cell.length_a   1.000
_cell.length_b   1.000
_cell.length_c   1.000
_cell.angle_alpha   90.00
_cell.angle_beta   90.00
_cell.angle_gamma   90.00
#
_symmetry.space_group_name_H-M   'P 1'
#
loop_
_entity.id
_entity.type
_entity.pdbx_description
1 polymer ?
#
loop_
_entity_poly.entity_id
_entity_poly.type
_entity_poly.pdbx_seq_one_letter_code
_entity_poly.pdbx_strand_id
1 'polypeptide(L)'
;MLPIPQLVLLPIIFSKTRASESLNNRKLVLSVVVLFQYLPRALRIYLSWKKVFILRSIRTSLSKNAIAVKAGFNMLLFIVASHILGGFWYFLSVERETACWHLACENHIECDRSSLDCDHGFGNYTFLNDYCPIETTNTTVFDFGMFQGALQSGTVASMDFPRKILYCFWWGLRNLSSFGSNLQTSPHIWENCFAVLTSISGLLLFMYFLGRLQMYMQWEASRQLDEAKKLEEYNKWRQYEMKAKKGKIHEWIDRNPRLKEKEKLIISEVNRMFAENKDIDAENPLRHLPMFTRRKILSHLCLPLLQTVTRSRFGLSKNNAGRRSEGVWNQQV
;
A
#
# COMPACT_ATOMS: atom_id res chain seq x y z
N MET A 1 27.28 7.24 -13.24
CA MET A 1 28.31 7.68 -12.27
C MET A 1 29.01 6.44 -11.75
N LEU A 2 30.12 6.05 -12.39
CA LEU A 2 30.94 4.91 -11.94
C LEU A 2 31.44 5.15 -10.51
N PRO A 3 31.58 4.13 -9.66
CA PRO A 3 32.15 4.25 -8.33
C PRO A 3 33.69 4.31 -8.43
N ILE A 4 34.20 5.35 -9.08
CA ILE A 4 35.64 5.62 -9.23
C ILE A 4 36.38 5.67 -7.87
N PRO A 5 35.78 6.13 -6.76
CA PRO A 5 36.47 6.08 -5.47
C PRO A 5 36.78 4.65 -5.02
N GLN A 6 35.92 3.66 -5.33
CA GLN A 6 36.10 2.29 -4.87
C GLN A 6 37.20 1.56 -5.66
N LEU A 7 37.29 1.78 -6.97
CA LEU A 7 38.29 1.14 -7.82
C LEU A 7 39.71 1.69 -7.61
N VAL A 8 39.84 2.94 -7.16
CA VAL A 8 41.14 3.60 -6.95
C VAL A 8 41.64 3.44 -5.52
N LEU A 9 40.75 3.46 -4.50
CA LEU A 9 41.17 3.27 -3.11
C LEU A 9 41.46 1.81 -2.75
N LEU A 10 40.75 0.83 -3.34
CA LEU A 10 40.96 -0.60 -3.02
C LEU A 10 42.41 -1.08 -3.30
N PRO A 11 43.02 -0.79 -4.47
CA PRO A 11 44.39 -1.21 -4.76
C PRO A 11 45.45 -0.46 -3.94
N ILE A 12 45.24 0.85 -3.70
CA ILE A 12 46.20 1.71 -2.98
C ILE A 12 46.26 1.34 -1.48
N ILE A 13 45.15 0.91 -0.91
CA ILE A 13 45.08 0.44 0.48
C ILE A 13 45.64 -0.98 0.60
N PHE A 14 45.35 -1.88 -0.36
CA PHE A 14 45.89 -3.23 -0.37
C PHE A 14 47.40 -3.29 -0.62
N SER A 15 47.97 -2.37 -1.41
CA SER A 15 49.39 -2.44 -1.76
C SER A 15 50.35 -1.92 -0.68
N LYS A 16 49.86 -1.27 0.39
CA LYS A 16 50.71 -0.57 1.37
C LYS A 16 50.79 -1.20 2.76
N THR A 17 50.21 -2.39 3.00
CA THR A 17 50.11 -2.93 4.37
C THR A 17 50.50 -4.40 4.45
N ARG A 18 51.82 -4.67 4.41
CA ARG A 18 52.41 -5.97 4.74
C ARG A 18 53.07 -5.96 6.13
N ALA A 19 52.70 -5.04 7.02
CA ALA A 19 53.29 -4.93 8.34
C ALA A 19 52.34 -4.32 9.40
N SER A 20 52.22 -5.03 10.52
CA SER A 20 51.81 -4.62 11.89
C SER A 20 50.32 -4.39 12.25
N GLU A 21 49.85 -5.24 13.20
CA GLU A 21 48.92 -5.06 14.35
C GLU A 21 47.63 -4.24 14.25
N SER A 22 47.24 -3.74 13.08
CA SER A 22 46.10 -2.83 12.95
C SER A 22 45.23 -3.16 11.74
N LEU A 23 45.13 -4.45 11.40
CA LEU A 23 44.37 -4.92 10.24
C LEU A 23 42.86 -5.03 10.53
N ASN A 24 42.44 -5.45 11.72
CA ASN A 24 41.03 -5.60 12.08
C ASN A 24 40.28 -4.25 12.11
N ASN A 25 40.81 -3.28 12.86
CA ASN A 25 40.21 -1.94 12.96
C ASN A 25 40.15 -1.22 11.59
N ARG A 26 41.13 -1.43 10.71
CA ARG A 26 41.13 -0.80 9.38
C ARG A 26 40.17 -1.46 8.38
N LYS A 27 40.02 -2.79 8.39
CA LYS A 27 39.01 -3.51 7.58
C LYS A 27 37.59 -3.19 8.03
N LEU A 28 37.37 -3.03 9.34
CA LEU A 28 36.11 -2.55 9.91
C LEU A 28 35.81 -1.14 9.42
N VAL A 29 36.74 -0.20 9.62
CA VAL A 29 36.56 1.20 9.21
C VAL A 29 36.28 1.26 7.70
N LEU A 30 36.97 0.47 6.88
CA LEU A 30 36.68 0.38 5.44
C LEU A 30 35.28 -0.15 5.14
N SER A 31 34.88 -1.25 5.78
CA SER A 31 33.55 -1.86 5.58
C SER A 31 32.42 -0.94 6.05
N VAL A 32 32.59 -0.32 7.23
CA VAL A 32 31.67 0.68 7.78
C VAL A 32 31.61 1.88 6.84
N VAL A 33 32.74 2.41 6.38
CA VAL A 33 32.78 3.53 5.41
C VAL A 33 32.11 3.16 4.09
N VAL A 34 32.28 1.94 3.58
CA VAL A 34 31.60 1.47 2.36
C VAL A 34 30.08 1.40 2.56
N LEU A 35 29.61 0.84 3.68
CA LEU A 35 28.19 0.84 4.07
C LEU A 35 27.63 2.25 4.27
N PHE A 36 28.37 3.12 4.96
CA PHE A 36 28.03 4.52 5.20
C PHE A 36 28.11 5.38 3.95
N GLN A 37 28.86 4.98 2.91
CA GLN A 37 28.83 5.62 1.58
C GLN A 37 27.69 5.08 0.73
N TYR A 38 27.29 3.82 0.94
CA TYR A 38 26.18 3.21 0.24
C TYR A 38 24.84 3.81 0.66
N LEU A 39 24.66 4.14 1.94
CA LEU A 39 23.45 4.77 2.47
C LEU A 39 23.14 6.15 1.82
N PRO A 40 24.07 7.13 1.73
CA PRO A 40 23.90 8.38 0.99
C PRO A 40 23.63 8.16 -0.49
N ARG A 41 24.26 7.15 -1.12
CA ARG A 41 24.01 6.84 -2.54
C ARG A 41 22.61 6.28 -2.74
N ALA A 42 22.17 5.34 -1.92
CA ALA A 42 20.82 4.82 -1.91
C ALA A 42 19.79 5.91 -1.59
N LEU A 43 20.09 6.79 -0.64
CA LEU A 43 19.27 7.95 -0.30
C LEU A 43 19.19 8.95 -1.46
N ARG A 44 20.30 9.24 -2.17
CA ARG A 44 20.30 10.11 -3.35
C ARG A 44 19.53 9.51 -4.51
N ILE A 45 19.67 8.21 -4.76
CA ILE A 45 18.88 7.49 -5.76
C ILE A 45 17.40 7.58 -5.37
N TYR A 46 17.07 7.29 -4.11
CA TYR A 46 15.71 7.42 -3.59
C TYR A 46 15.16 8.85 -3.70
N LEU A 47 15.91 9.87 -3.32
CA LEU A 47 15.49 11.27 -3.40
C LEU A 47 15.30 11.71 -4.86
N SER A 48 16.15 11.22 -5.77
CA SER A 48 16.01 11.46 -7.21
C SER A 48 14.76 10.77 -7.75
N TRP A 49 14.51 9.53 -7.35
CA TRP A 49 13.32 8.77 -7.71
C TRP A 49 12.06 9.42 -7.13
N LYS A 50 12.09 9.85 -5.87
CA LYS A 50 11.05 10.60 -5.18
C LYS A 50 10.77 11.93 -5.88
N LYS A 51 11.79 12.67 -6.33
CA LYS A 51 11.61 13.92 -7.07
C LYS A 51 10.88 13.69 -8.38
N VAL A 52 11.30 12.69 -9.16
CA VAL A 52 10.63 12.29 -10.42
C VAL A 52 9.20 11.81 -10.17
N PHE A 53 9.00 11.00 -9.13
CA PHE A 53 7.72 10.43 -8.77
C PHE A 53 6.73 11.48 -8.22
N ILE A 54 7.19 12.40 -7.37
CA ILE A 54 6.39 13.52 -6.85
C ILE A 54 6.01 14.48 -7.98
N LEU A 55 6.93 14.84 -8.88
CA LEU A 55 6.58 15.65 -10.06
C LEU A 55 5.50 14.98 -10.92
N ARG A 56 5.49 13.64 -10.99
CA ARG A 56 4.49 12.87 -11.73
C ARG A 56 3.18 12.69 -10.95
N SER A 57 3.24 12.61 -9.62
CA SER A 57 2.09 12.46 -8.71
C SER A 57 1.41 13.78 -8.33
N ILE A 58 2.03 14.94 -8.53
CA ILE A 58 1.33 16.24 -8.41
C ILE A 58 0.41 16.46 -9.61
N ARG A 59 0.77 15.88 -10.77
CA ARG A 59 -0.02 15.98 -12.01
C ARG A 59 -1.22 15.04 -12.05
N THR A 60 -1.23 14.00 -11.21
CA THR A 60 -2.31 13.01 -11.13
C THR A 60 -2.61 12.72 -9.67
N SER A 61 -3.86 12.95 -9.23
CA SER A 61 -4.40 12.64 -7.90
C SER A 61 -3.63 11.51 -7.18
N LEU A 62 -3.14 11.80 -5.96
CA LEU A 62 -2.31 10.94 -5.10
C LEU A 62 -2.71 9.46 -5.22
N SER A 63 -2.04 8.71 -6.10
CA SER A 63 -2.50 7.38 -6.49
C SER A 63 -2.23 6.34 -5.41
N LYS A 64 -3.03 5.27 -5.33
CA LYS A 64 -2.80 4.12 -4.42
C LYS A 64 -1.35 3.60 -4.52
N ASN A 65 -0.83 3.58 -5.73
CA ASN A 65 0.53 3.14 -6.05
C ASN A 65 1.61 4.01 -5.37
N ALA A 66 1.40 5.31 -5.27
CA ALA A 66 2.31 6.23 -4.58
C ALA A 66 2.47 5.87 -3.11
N ILE A 67 1.38 5.52 -2.45
CA ILE A 67 1.37 5.25 -1.03
C ILE A 67 1.91 3.85 -0.75
N ALA A 68 1.58 2.86 -1.58
CA ALA A 68 2.16 1.52 -1.50
C ALA A 68 3.69 1.55 -1.65
N VAL A 69 4.22 2.31 -2.64
CA VAL A 69 5.67 2.52 -2.81
C VAL A 69 6.28 3.19 -1.56
N LYS A 70 5.60 4.18 -0.98
CA LYS A 70 6.05 4.87 0.22
C LYS A 70 6.10 3.94 1.44
N ALA A 71 5.11 3.05 1.59
CA ALA A 71 5.07 2.03 2.63
C ALA A 71 6.17 0.98 2.44
N GLY A 72 6.34 0.47 1.21
CA GLY A 72 7.41 -0.48 0.87
C GLY A 72 8.81 0.10 1.09
N PHE A 73 9.03 1.37 0.75
CA PHE A 73 10.30 2.05 1.06
C PHE A 73 10.55 2.14 2.56
N ASN A 74 9.51 2.37 3.35
CA ASN A 74 9.63 2.42 4.81
C ASN A 74 10.03 1.06 5.40
N MET A 75 9.43 -0.03 4.90
CA MET A 75 9.85 -1.38 5.25
C MET A 75 11.30 -1.66 4.83
N LEU A 76 11.71 -1.22 3.64
CA LEU A 76 13.09 -1.38 3.16
C LEU A 76 14.10 -0.75 4.13
N LEU A 77 13.82 0.46 4.63
CA LEU A 77 14.67 1.12 5.63
C LEU A 77 14.80 0.29 6.90
N PHE A 78 13.71 -0.31 7.37
CA PHE A 78 13.71 -1.17 8.55
C PHE A 78 14.54 -2.44 8.34
N ILE A 79 14.42 -3.07 7.15
CA ILE A 79 15.21 -4.25 6.76
C ILE A 79 16.70 -3.90 6.70
N VAL A 80 17.05 -2.78 6.07
CA VAL A 80 18.44 -2.31 5.96
C VAL A 80 19.02 -2.00 7.35
N ALA A 81 18.27 -1.31 8.21
CA ALA A 81 18.70 -1.03 9.58
C ALA A 81 18.94 -2.33 10.38
N SER A 82 18.07 -3.33 10.21
CA SER A 82 18.20 -4.65 10.83
C SER A 82 19.46 -5.38 10.37
N HIS A 83 19.76 -5.34 9.08
CA HIS A 83 20.98 -5.93 8.53
C HIS A 83 22.24 -5.23 9.05
N ILE A 84 22.25 -3.90 9.08
CA ILE A 84 23.37 -3.10 9.62
C ILE A 84 23.60 -3.44 11.10
N LEU A 85 22.54 -3.46 11.90
CA LEU A 85 22.63 -3.78 13.33
C LEU A 85 23.17 -5.19 13.55
N GLY A 86 22.68 -6.17 12.77
CA GLY A 86 23.20 -7.53 12.78
C GLY A 86 24.68 -7.62 12.44
N GLY A 87 25.14 -6.85 11.45
CA GLY A 87 26.56 -6.75 11.10
C GLY A 87 27.42 -6.17 12.22
N PHE A 88 26.94 -5.11 12.89
CA PHE A 88 27.63 -4.58 14.08
C PHE A 88 27.69 -5.60 15.21
N TRP A 89 26.60 -6.33 15.46
CA TRP A 89 26.59 -7.38 16.48
C TRP A 89 27.58 -8.50 16.17
N TYR A 90 27.65 -8.98 14.91
CA TYR A 90 28.66 -9.95 14.48
C TYR A 90 30.08 -9.43 14.73
N PHE A 91 30.36 -8.21 14.29
CA PHE A 91 31.68 -7.63 14.43
C PHE A 91 32.08 -7.48 15.90
N LEU A 92 31.19 -6.94 16.73
CA LEU A 92 31.43 -6.80 18.16
C LEU A 92 31.57 -8.16 18.85
N SER A 93 30.92 -9.21 18.34
CA SER A 93 31.13 -10.58 18.84
C SER A 93 32.56 -11.05 18.61
N VAL A 94 33.11 -10.83 17.40
CA VAL A 94 34.51 -11.12 17.07
C VAL A 94 35.47 -10.32 17.95
N GLU A 95 35.23 -9.02 18.12
CA GLU A 95 36.08 -8.18 18.97
C GLU A 95 36.03 -8.62 20.44
N ARG A 96 34.88 -9.06 20.95
CA ARG A 96 34.75 -9.54 22.33
C ARG A 96 35.42 -10.90 22.54
N GLU A 97 35.35 -11.80 21.56
CA GLU A 97 36.11 -13.05 21.56
C GLU A 97 37.63 -12.78 21.52
N THR A 98 38.06 -11.89 20.64
CA THR A 98 39.47 -11.47 20.53
C THR A 98 39.97 -10.84 21.83
N ALA A 99 39.17 -9.99 22.48
CA ALA A 99 39.51 -9.41 23.78
C ALA A 99 39.69 -10.47 24.88
N CYS A 100 38.86 -11.51 24.86
CA CYS A 100 39.03 -12.65 25.75
C CYS A 100 40.34 -13.39 25.48
N TRP A 101 40.66 -13.66 24.21
CA TRP A 101 41.92 -14.33 23.84
C TRP A 101 43.15 -13.52 24.25
N HIS A 102 43.13 -12.20 24.10
CA HIS A 102 44.22 -11.36 24.58
C HIS A 102 44.38 -11.42 26.11
N LEU A 103 43.28 -11.41 26.86
CA LEU A 103 43.31 -11.54 28.32
C LEU A 103 43.84 -12.93 28.75
N ALA A 104 43.43 -13.99 28.06
CA ALA A 104 43.92 -15.34 28.30
C ALA A 104 45.44 -15.44 28.03
N CYS A 105 45.89 -14.82 26.94
CA CYS A 105 47.29 -14.79 26.54
C CYS A 105 48.18 -14.04 27.52
N GLU A 106 47.72 -12.89 28.05
CA GLU A 106 48.43 -12.16 29.12
C GLU A 106 48.67 -13.02 30.37
N ASN A 107 47.76 -13.95 30.65
CA ASN A 107 47.83 -14.81 31.83
C ASN A 107 48.58 -16.12 31.59
N HIS A 108 49.09 -16.38 30.37
CA HIS A 108 49.80 -17.61 30.03
C HIS A 108 51.26 -17.36 29.67
N ILE A 109 52.17 -18.00 30.42
CA ILE A 109 53.64 -17.84 30.34
C ILE A 109 54.23 -18.02 28.93
N GLU A 110 53.63 -18.87 28.08
CA GLU A 110 54.16 -19.19 26.74
C GLU A 110 53.35 -18.54 25.61
N CYS A 111 52.46 -17.60 25.91
CA CYS A 111 51.65 -16.91 24.90
C CYS A 111 52.24 -15.53 24.55
N ASP A 112 52.61 -15.35 23.30
CA ASP A 112 52.90 -14.02 22.73
C ASP A 112 51.66 -13.50 22.01
N ARG A 113 51.30 -12.23 22.19
CA ARG A 113 50.12 -11.66 21.51
C ARG A 113 50.22 -11.74 20.00
N SER A 114 51.44 -11.68 19.46
CA SER A 114 51.69 -11.78 18.03
C SER A 114 51.35 -13.17 17.46
N SER A 115 51.34 -14.22 18.29
CA SER A 115 50.99 -15.59 17.85
C SER A 115 49.49 -15.81 17.66
N LEU A 116 48.65 -14.92 18.20
CA LEU A 116 47.21 -14.92 17.94
C LEU A 116 46.85 -14.35 16.57
N ASP A 117 47.77 -13.65 15.90
CA ASP A 117 47.61 -13.17 14.54
C ASP A 117 47.89 -14.27 13.51
N CYS A 118 47.15 -14.26 12.40
CA CYS A 118 47.23 -15.27 11.35
C CYS A 118 48.61 -15.41 10.66
N ASP A 119 49.57 -14.54 10.96
CA ASP A 119 50.93 -14.56 10.38
C ASP A 119 51.93 -15.40 11.21
N HIS A 120 51.63 -15.77 12.46
CA HIS A 120 52.58 -16.40 13.37
C HIS A 120 52.08 -17.73 13.96
N GLY A 121 52.15 -18.80 13.17
CA GLY A 121 52.35 -20.18 13.64
C GLY A 121 51.23 -20.90 14.43
N PHE A 122 51.07 -22.20 14.16
CA PHE A 122 50.17 -23.10 14.89
C PHE A 122 50.77 -23.50 16.24
N GLY A 123 50.51 -22.71 17.29
CA GLY A 123 50.74 -23.07 18.70
C GLY A 123 49.61 -23.94 19.28
N ASN A 124 49.84 -24.52 20.46
CA ASN A 124 48.78 -25.20 21.21
C ASN A 124 47.94 -24.18 21.99
N TYR A 125 46.76 -23.85 21.46
CA TYR A 125 45.85 -22.84 22.04
C TYR A 125 44.73 -23.43 22.89
N THR A 126 44.86 -24.67 23.38
CA THR A 126 43.81 -25.32 24.18
C THR A 126 43.43 -24.54 25.43
N PHE A 127 44.37 -23.78 26.01
CA PHE A 127 44.13 -22.92 27.17
C PHE A 127 43.08 -21.82 26.90
N LEU A 128 42.87 -21.41 25.64
CA LEU A 128 41.84 -20.42 25.31
C LEU A 128 40.44 -20.93 25.68
N ASN A 129 40.20 -22.24 25.61
CA ASN A 129 38.90 -22.80 26.01
C ASN A 129 38.66 -22.71 27.53
N ASP A 130 39.73 -22.72 28.34
CA ASP A 130 39.64 -22.61 29.79
C ASP A 130 39.36 -21.17 30.23
N TYR A 131 39.99 -20.19 29.55
CA TYR A 131 39.82 -18.76 29.85
C TYR A 131 38.64 -18.11 29.10
N CYS A 132 38.23 -18.68 27.97
CA CYS A 132 37.17 -18.16 27.11
C CYS A 132 36.11 -19.25 26.83
N PRO A 133 35.39 -19.73 27.85
CA PRO A 133 34.46 -20.84 27.69
C PRO A 133 33.19 -20.41 26.93
N ILE A 134 33.06 -20.88 25.69
CA ILE A 134 31.91 -20.61 24.81
C ILE A 134 30.76 -21.59 25.07
N GLU A 135 31.07 -22.90 25.18
CA GLU A 135 30.07 -23.96 25.34
C GLU A 135 29.48 -24.03 26.75
N THR A 136 30.35 -24.00 27.77
CA THR A 136 29.98 -24.02 29.19
C THR A 136 30.14 -22.64 29.80
N THR A 137 29.17 -21.77 29.55
CA THR A 137 29.21 -20.36 29.99
C THR A 137 29.62 -20.23 31.45
N ASN A 138 30.80 -19.67 31.69
CA ASN A 138 31.26 -19.33 33.04
C ASN A 138 31.52 -17.84 33.13
N THR A 139 30.49 -17.10 33.54
CA THR A 139 30.53 -15.64 33.68
C THR A 139 31.53 -15.14 34.73
N THR A 140 32.07 -16.03 35.57
CA THR A 140 33.12 -15.69 36.54
C THR A 140 34.51 -15.57 35.90
N VAL A 141 34.73 -16.22 34.75
CA VAL A 141 36.01 -16.21 34.02
C VAL A 141 35.99 -15.11 32.96
N PHE A 142 35.01 -15.14 32.06
CA PHE A 142 34.77 -14.08 31.09
C PHE A 142 33.30 -14.04 30.69
N ASP A 143 32.68 -12.87 30.81
CA ASP A 143 31.28 -12.67 30.44
C ASP A 143 31.15 -12.08 29.03
N PHE A 144 30.66 -12.90 28.10
CA PHE A 144 30.39 -12.50 26.72
C PHE A 144 29.08 -11.72 26.56
N GLY A 145 28.21 -11.74 27.57
CA GLY A 145 26.91 -11.06 27.58
C GLY A 145 26.11 -11.27 26.29
N MET A 146 25.72 -10.18 25.64
CA MET A 146 24.82 -10.21 24.48
C MET A 146 25.44 -10.83 23.23
N PHE A 147 26.76 -11.06 23.22
CA PHE A 147 27.50 -11.67 22.13
C PHE A 147 27.62 -13.20 22.27
N GLN A 148 27.30 -13.75 23.44
CA GLN A 148 27.33 -15.18 23.73
C GLN A 148 26.61 -16.01 22.65
N GLY A 149 25.43 -15.58 22.23
CA GLY A 149 24.64 -16.30 21.23
C GLY A 149 25.31 -16.39 19.84
N ALA A 150 26.13 -15.41 19.46
CA ALA A 150 26.88 -15.46 18.20
C ALA A 150 27.98 -16.51 18.24
N LEU A 151 28.63 -16.66 19.41
CA LEU A 151 29.71 -17.61 19.64
C LEU A 151 29.16 -19.04 19.76
N GLN A 152 28.14 -19.25 20.59
CA GLN A 152 27.51 -20.56 20.81
C GLN A 152 26.83 -21.13 19.57
N SER A 153 26.27 -20.27 18.70
CA SER A 153 25.71 -20.72 17.42
C SER A 153 26.77 -21.17 16.41
N GLY A 154 28.07 -20.97 16.72
CA GLY A 154 29.17 -21.20 15.79
C GLY A 154 29.18 -20.21 14.63
N THR A 155 28.38 -19.14 14.67
CA THR A 155 28.25 -18.18 13.57
C THR A 155 29.56 -17.43 13.34
N VAL A 156 30.27 -17.08 14.42
CA VAL A 156 31.57 -16.41 14.32
C VAL A 156 32.60 -17.32 13.64
N ALA A 157 32.71 -18.57 14.08
CA ALA A 157 33.67 -19.56 13.59
C ALA A 157 33.34 -20.17 12.22
N SER A 158 32.08 -20.14 11.78
CA SER A 158 31.65 -20.77 10.52
C SER A 158 32.35 -20.20 9.29
N MET A 159 32.47 -20.97 8.20
CA MET A 159 32.84 -20.43 6.87
C MET A 159 31.62 -20.24 5.95
N ASP A 160 30.43 -20.64 6.40
CA ASP A 160 29.17 -20.54 5.66
C ASP A 160 28.65 -19.09 5.70
N PHE A 161 29.03 -18.31 4.68
CA PHE A 161 28.72 -16.88 4.62
C PHE A 161 27.20 -16.57 4.54
N PRO A 162 26.38 -17.28 3.74
CA PRO A 162 24.92 -17.11 3.77
C PRO A 162 24.31 -17.32 5.17
N ARG A 163 24.75 -18.36 5.90
CA ARG A 163 24.30 -18.60 7.27
C ARG A 163 24.64 -17.43 8.18
N LYS A 164 25.85 -16.89 8.10
CA LYS A 164 26.26 -15.71 8.88
C LYS A 164 25.35 -14.52 8.62
N ILE A 165 25.14 -14.18 7.35
CA ILE A 165 24.31 -13.04 6.97
C ILE A 165 22.89 -13.19 7.53
N LEU A 166 22.26 -14.35 7.31
CA LEU A 166 20.87 -14.57 7.69
C LEU A 166 20.70 -14.58 9.20
N TYR A 167 21.60 -15.23 9.93
CA TYR A 167 21.54 -15.30 11.39
C TYR A 167 21.76 -13.92 12.04
N CYS A 168 22.75 -13.17 11.55
CA CYS A 168 23.01 -11.82 12.04
C CYS A 168 21.87 -10.85 11.68
N PHE A 169 21.35 -10.94 10.46
CA PHE A 169 20.16 -10.19 10.05
C PHE A 169 18.96 -10.50 10.94
N TRP A 170 18.70 -11.78 11.23
CA TRP A 170 17.63 -12.21 12.12
C TRP A 170 17.80 -11.63 13.53
N TRP A 171 19.02 -11.69 14.08
CA TRP A 171 19.32 -11.10 15.38
C TRP A 171 19.04 -9.59 15.41
N GLY A 172 19.48 -8.86 14.38
CA GLY A 172 19.25 -7.42 14.26
C GLY A 172 17.77 -7.09 14.10
N LEU A 173 17.04 -7.84 13.27
CA LEU A 173 15.61 -7.68 13.06
C LEU A 173 14.81 -7.89 14.35
N ARG A 174 15.12 -8.97 15.08
CA ARG A 174 14.48 -9.30 16.36
C ARG A 174 14.66 -8.16 17.37
N ASN A 175 15.89 -7.68 17.55
CA ASN A 175 16.19 -6.68 18.57
C ASN A 175 15.69 -5.28 18.20
N LEU A 176 15.69 -4.87 16.93
CA LEU A 176 15.04 -3.62 16.54
C LEU A 176 13.53 -3.68 16.72
N SER A 177 12.91 -4.82 16.38
CA SER A 177 11.46 -5.01 16.50
C SER A 177 10.99 -5.08 17.96
N SER A 178 11.84 -5.55 18.87
CA SER A 178 11.54 -5.68 20.29
C SER A 178 12.22 -4.61 21.15
N PHE A 179 12.79 -3.56 20.55
CA PHE A 179 13.49 -2.46 21.23
C PHE A 179 14.63 -2.91 22.17
N GLY A 180 15.31 -3.99 21.83
CA GLY A 180 16.39 -4.56 22.65
C GLY A 180 15.95 -5.10 24.02
N SER A 181 14.64 -5.29 24.25
CA SER A 181 14.08 -5.71 25.55
C SER A 181 14.65 -7.01 26.13
N ASN A 182 15.17 -7.90 25.27
CA ASN A 182 15.74 -9.19 25.68
C ASN A 182 17.28 -9.22 25.54
N LEU A 183 17.93 -8.06 25.45
CA LEU A 183 19.39 -7.99 25.45
C LEU A 183 19.91 -8.21 26.87
N GLN A 184 20.70 -9.27 27.05
CA GLN A 184 21.39 -9.55 28.29
C GLN A 184 22.81 -9.03 28.16
N THR A 185 23.15 -7.96 28.88
CA THR A 185 24.48 -7.36 28.78
C THR A 185 25.39 -7.76 29.93
N SER A 186 26.69 -7.83 29.66
CA SER A 186 27.72 -7.90 30.70
C SER A 186 27.94 -6.51 31.35
N PRO A 187 28.70 -6.37 32.46
CA PRO A 187 29.07 -5.07 33.03
C PRO A 187 30.02 -4.24 32.13
N HIS A 188 30.27 -4.66 30.88
CA HIS A 188 31.10 -3.94 29.93
C HIS A 188 30.41 -2.67 29.38
N ILE A 189 31.11 -1.52 29.48
CA ILE A 189 30.55 -0.20 29.14
C ILE A 189 30.08 -0.14 27.67
N TRP A 190 30.91 -0.57 26.72
CA TRP A 190 30.58 -0.49 25.30
C TRP A 190 29.39 -1.37 24.90
N GLU A 191 29.22 -2.49 25.58
CA GLU A 191 28.09 -3.39 25.38
C GLU A 191 26.79 -2.74 25.84
N ASN A 192 26.80 -2.13 27.02
CA ASN A 192 25.66 -1.36 27.54
C ASN A 192 25.32 -0.17 26.64
N CYS A 193 26.32 0.57 26.14
CA CYS A 193 26.10 1.64 25.17
C CYS A 193 25.45 1.12 23.88
N PHE A 194 25.92 -0.01 23.34
CA PHE A 194 25.36 -0.62 22.13
C PHE A 194 23.91 -1.09 22.33
N ALA A 195 23.60 -1.66 23.50
CA ALA A 195 22.24 -2.05 23.87
C ALA A 195 21.30 -0.83 23.95
N VAL A 196 21.71 0.25 24.62
CA VAL A 196 20.93 1.51 24.70
C VAL A 196 20.68 2.10 23.31
N LEU A 197 21.71 2.16 22.47
CA LEU A 197 21.56 2.64 21.09
C LEU A 197 20.60 1.77 20.28
N THR A 198 20.63 0.45 20.47
CA THR A 198 19.70 -0.49 19.84
C THR A 198 18.27 -0.23 20.28
N SER A 199 18.04 -0.04 21.58
CA SER A 199 16.70 0.24 22.13
C SER A 199 16.12 1.56 21.62
N ILE A 200 16.89 2.65 21.66
CA ILE A 200 16.46 3.97 21.16
C ILE A 200 16.19 3.91 19.65
N SER A 201 17.09 3.29 18.88
CA SER A 201 16.94 3.16 17.43
C SER A 201 15.71 2.33 17.06
N GLY A 202 15.48 1.21 17.75
CA GLY A 202 14.30 0.37 17.57
C GLY A 202 13.01 1.12 17.84
N LEU A 203 12.95 1.86 18.95
CA LEU A 203 11.78 2.66 19.33
C LEU A 203 11.45 3.73 18.29
N LEU A 204 12.46 4.53 17.88
CA LEU A 204 12.29 5.61 16.90
C LEU A 204 11.86 5.06 15.54
N LEU A 205 12.50 3.98 15.07
CA LEU A 205 12.16 3.35 13.79
C LEU A 205 10.75 2.76 13.81
N PHE A 206 10.34 2.16 14.92
CA PHE A 206 9.00 1.59 15.06
C PHE A 206 7.91 2.66 15.12
N MET A 207 8.13 3.75 15.87
CA MET A 207 7.22 4.91 15.88
C MET A 207 7.11 5.54 14.49
N TYR A 208 8.24 5.72 13.79
CA TYR A 208 8.25 6.22 12.42
C TYR A 208 7.52 5.28 11.46
N PHE A 209 7.68 3.97 11.63
CA PHE A 209 7.00 2.96 10.83
C PHE A 209 5.49 2.99 11.03
N LEU A 210 5.05 2.89 12.29
CA LEU A 210 3.64 2.90 12.66
C LEU A 210 2.95 4.21 12.26
N GLY A 211 3.55 5.36 12.54
CA GLY A 211 2.93 6.65 12.20
C GLY A 211 2.68 6.79 10.70
N ARG A 212 3.51 6.18 9.85
CA ARG A 212 3.34 6.22 8.39
C ARG A 212 2.34 5.19 7.88
N LEU A 213 2.25 4.02 8.52
CA LEU A 213 1.21 3.03 8.22
C LEU A 213 -0.17 3.52 8.64
N GLN A 214 -0.30 4.14 9.81
CA GLN A 214 -1.56 4.71 10.29
C GLN A 214 -2.12 5.74 9.30
N MET A 215 -1.27 6.64 8.80
CA MET A 215 -1.67 7.61 7.77
C MET A 215 -2.17 6.95 6.48
N TYR A 216 -1.60 5.81 6.07
CA TYR A 216 -2.08 5.08 4.88
C TYR A 216 -3.46 4.46 5.12
N MET A 217 -3.64 3.76 6.25
CA MET A 217 -4.91 3.13 6.59
C MET A 217 -6.03 4.16 6.72
N GLN A 218 -5.75 5.29 7.37
CA GLN A 218 -6.69 6.40 7.50
C GLN A 218 -7.06 7.01 6.15
N TRP A 219 -6.09 7.18 5.25
CA TRP A 219 -6.36 7.71 3.92
C TRP A 219 -7.27 6.78 3.09
N GLU A 220 -6.99 5.46 3.08
CA GLU A 220 -7.83 4.51 2.36
C GLU A 220 -9.25 4.46 2.94
N ALA A 221 -9.37 4.46 4.28
CA ALA A 221 -10.65 4.52 4.97
C ALA A 221 -11.44 5.81 4.63
N SER A 222 -10.75 6.97 4.62
CA SER A 222 -11.39 8.26 4.29
C SER A 222 -11.92 8.27 2.86
N ARG A 223 -11.18 7.70 1.91
CA ARG A 223 -11.60 7.62 0.52
C ARG A 223 -12.82 6.70 0.34
N GLN A 224 -12.81 5.53 0.98
CA GLN A 224 -13.97 4.64 0.95
C GLN A 224 -15.21 5.30 1.54
N LEU A 225 -15.04 6.06 2.62
CA LEU A 225 -16.11 6.85 3.21
C LEU A 225 -16.62 7.94 2.26
N ASP A 226 -15.73 8.65 1.56
CA ASP A 226 -16.11 9.67 0.58
C ASP A 226 -16.84 9.08 -0.62
N GLU A 227 -16.40 7.92 -1.13
CA GLU A 227 -17.09 7.18 -2.20
C GLU A 227 -18.48 6.70 -1.74
N ALA A 228 -18.59 6.19 -0.51
CA ALA A 228 -19.87 5.81 0.08
C ALA A 228 -20.82 7.01 0.27
N LYS A 229 -20.31 8.15 0.75
CA LYS A 229 -21.09 9.39 0.88
C LYS A 229 -21.59 9.90 -0.46
N LYS A 230 -20.74 9.92 -1.49
CA LYS A 230 -21.16 10.33 -2.85
C LYS A 230 -22.24 9.41 -3.41
N LEU A 231 -22.13 8.10 -3.17
CA LEU A 231 -23.16 7.15 -3.57
C LEU A 231 -24.47 7.38 -2.80
N GLU A 232 -24.40 7.68 -1.50
CA GLU A 232 -25.56 8.03 -0.68
C GLU A 232 -26.23 9.32 -1.17
N GLU A 233 -25.46 10.37 -1.43
CA GLU A 233 -25.94 11.65 -1.97
C GLU A 233 -26.59 11.47 -3.35
N TYR A 234 -25.96 10.71 -4.24
CA TYR A 234 -26.53 10.35 -5.54
C TYR A 234 -27.84 9.59 -5.41
N ASN A 235 -27.91 8.61 -4.51
CA ASN A 235 -29.13 7.85 -4.25
C ASN A 235 -30.25 8.73 -3.69
N LYS A 236 -29.93 9.68 -2.79
CA LYS A 236 -30.89 10.67 -2.28
C LYS A 236 -31.39 11.58 -3.40
N TRP A 237 -30.50 12.15 -4.20
CA TRP A 237 -30.86 12.99 -5.35
C TRP A 237 -31.78 12.24 -6.32
N ARG A 238 -31.43 11.00 -6.66
CA ARG A 238 -32.25 10.13 -7.51
C ARG A 238 -33.64 9.89 -6.94
N GLN A 239 -33.77 9.68 -5.63
CA GLN A 239 -35.08 9.53 -4.99
C GLN A 239 -35.93 10.80 -5.10
N TYR A 240 -35.33 11.99 -4.93
CA TYR A 240 -36.02 13.26 -5.13
C TYR A 240 -36.47 13.44 -6.58
N GLU A 241 -35.60 13.15 -7.54
CA GLU A 241 -35.90 13.23 -8.97
C GLU A 241 -37.05 12.27 -9.35
N MET A 242 -37.01 11.03 -8.87
CA MET A 242 -38.07 10.04 -9.10
C MET A 242 -39.41 10.52 -8.52
N LYS A 243 -39.42 11.08 -7.31
CA LYS A 243 -40.64 11.64 -6.71
C LYS A 243 -41.19 12.80 -7.54
N ALA A 244 -40.32 13.70 -8.02
CA ALA A 244 -40.73 14.81 -8.87
C ALA A 244 -41.31 14.34 -10.22
N LYS A 245 -40.66 13.37 -10.88
CA LYS A 245 -41.14 12.77 -12.14
C LYS A 245 -42.49 12.07 -11.94
N LYS A 246 -42.66 11.31 -10.86
CA LYS A 246 -43.97 10.70 -10.51
C LYS A 246 -45.07 11.75 -10.33
N GLY A 247 -44.78 12.85 -9.65
CA GLY A 247 -45.72 13.96 -9.48
C GLY A 247 -46.18 14.55 -10.83
N LYS A 248 -45.22 14.81 -11.74
CA LYS A 248 -45.53 15.30 -13.10
C LYS A 248 -46.36 14.30 -13.91
N ILE A 249 -46.07 13.00 -13.81
CA ILE A 249 -46.84 11.95 -14.50
C ILE A 249 -48.27 11.88 -13.95
N HIS A 250 -48.48 11.99 -12.64
CA HIS A 250 -49.82 12.08 -12.07
C HIS A 250 -50.58 13.31 -12.57
N GLU A 251 -49.95 14.49 -12.59
CA GLU A 251 -50.55 15.71 -13.15
C GLU A 251 -50.88 15.58 -14.64
N TRP A 252 -50.04 14.88 -15.40
CA TRP A 252 -50.30 14.56 -16.81
C TRP A 252 -51.51 13.63 -16.98
N ILE A 253 -51.69 12.62 -16.11
CA ILE A 253 -52.89 11.77 -16.11
C ILE A 253 -54.13 12.59 -15.74
N ASP A 254 -54.04 13.43 -14.72
CA ASP A 254 -55.18 14.24 -14.25
C ASP A 254 -55.68 15.25 -15.28
N ARG A 255 -54.76 15.84 -16.07
CA ARG A 255 -55.11 16.73 -17.20
C ARG A 255 -55.85 16.02 -18.34
N ASN A 256 -55.85 14.69 -18.36
CA ASN A 256 -56.44 13.89 -19.43
C ASN A 256 -57.49 12.93 -18.84
N PRO A 257 -58.78 13.33 -18.76
CA PRO A 257 -59.83 12.55 -18.11
C PRO A 257 -59.95 11.10 -18.64
N ARG A 258 -59.66 10.89 -19.93
CA ARG A 258 -59.68 9.59 -20.61
C ARG A 258 -58.54 8.65 -20.20
N LEU A 259 -57.51 9.15 -19.52
CA LEU A 259 -56.41 8.33 -19.02
C LEU A 259 -56.65 7.78 -17.61
N LYS A 260 -57.61 8.34 -16.85
CA LYS A 260 -57.89 7.88 -15.48
C LYS A 260 -58.27 6.40 -15.42
N GLU A 261 -59.00 5.90 -16.41
CA GLU A 261 -59.35 4.46 -16.50
C GLU A 261 -58.13 3.54 -16.67
N LYS A 262 -57.00 4.07 -17.16
CA LYS A 262 -55.75 3.33 -17.35
C LYS A 262 -54.64 3.74 -16.36
N GLU A 263 -54.95 4.59 -15.38
CA GLU A 263 -53.98 5.12 -14.42
C GLU A 263 -53.19 4.02 -13.73
N LYS A 264 -53.87 3.02 -13.15
CA LYS A 264 -53.20 1.90 -12.45
C LYS A 264 -52.18 1.18 -13.34
N LEU A 265 -52.50 0.97 -14.61
CA LEU A 265 -51.61 0.31 -15.58
C LEU A 265 -50.41 1.19 -15.96
N ILE A 266 -50.63 2.50 -16.12
CA ILE A 266 -49.57 3.46 -16.42
C ILE A 266 -48.61 3.57 -15.23
N ILE A 267 -49.14 3.73 -14.02
CA ILE A 267 -48.35 3.86 -12.80
C ILE A 267 -47.57 2.58 -12.48
N SER A 268 -48.17 1.39 -12.67
CA SER A 268 -47.43 0.13 -12.46
C SER A 268 -46.25 0.00 -13.41
N GLU A 269 -46.43 0.38 -14.67
CA GLU A 269 -45.38 0.30 -15.69
C GLU A 269 -44.27 1.32 -15.45
N VAL A 270 -44.66 2.55 -15.11
CA VAL A 270 -43.73 3.63 -14.72
C VAL A 270 -42.92 3.24 -13.48
N ASN A 271 -43.55 2.64 -12.46
CA ASN A 271 -42.85 2.14 -11.27
C ASN A 271 -41.83 1.04 -11.63
N ARG A 272 -42.20 0.12 -12.52
CA ARG A 272 -41.29 -0.92 -13.01
C ARG A 272 -40.08 -0.32 -13.73
N MET A 273 -40.31 0.66 -14.61
CA MET A 273 -39.24 1.35 -15.33
C MET A 273 -38.30 2.11 -14.39
N PHE A 274 -38.83 2.76 -13.35
CA PHE A 274 -38.00 3.38 -12.31
C PHE A 274 -37.17 2.37 -11.50
N ALA A 275 -37.73 1.20 -11.19
CA ALA A 275 -36.99 0.11 -10.53
C ALA A 275 -35.85 -0.44 -11.42
N GLU A 276 -36.04 -0.42 -12.74
CA GLU A 276 -35.05 -0.80 -13.75
C GLU A 276 -34.04 0.31 -14.08
N ASN A 277 -34.02 1.43 -13.34
CA ASN A 277 -33.17 2.60 -13.60
C ASN A 277 -33.34 3.22 -14.99
N LYS A 278 -34.52 3.12 -15.60
CA LYS A 278 -34.82 3.78 -16.88
C LYS A 278 -35.15 5.24 -16.68
N ASP A 279 -34.55 6.09 -17.50
CA ASP A 279 -34.94 7.50 -17.57
C ASP A 279 -36.23 7.64 -18.39
N ILE A 280 -37.18 8.38 -17.82
CA ILE A 280 -38.53 8.56 -18.37
C ILE A 280 -38.77 10.06 -18.52
N ASP A 281 -39.12 10.48 -19.72
CA ASP A 281 -39.66 11.81 -19.96
C ASP A 281 -41.03 11.94 -19.26
N ALA A 282 -41.07 12.77 -18.22
CA ALA A 282 -42.27 13.01 -17.43
C ALA A 282 -43.32 13.86 -18.18
N GLU A 283 -42.94 14.59 -19.22
CA GLU A 283 -43.87 15.38 -20.04
C GLU A 283 -44.63 14.51 -21.04
N ASN A 284 -43.98 13.44 -21.52
CA ASN A 284 -44.60 12.48 -22.44
C ASN A 284 -44.25 11.02 -22.10
N PRO A 285 -44.79 10.49 -20.98
CA PRO A 285 -44.47 9.14 -20.52
C PRO A 285 -44.90 8.05 -21.53
N LEU A 286 -45.86 8.32 -22.42
CA LEU A 286 -46.35 7.36 -23.42
C LEU A 286 -45.26 6.86 -24.37
N ARG A 287 -44.23 7.67 -24.64
CA ARG A 287 -43.13 7.29 -25.54
C ARG A 287 -42.26 6.18 -24.96
N HIS A 288 -42.13 6.16 -23.64
CA HIS A 288 -41.27 5.23 -22.90
C HIS A 288 -41.98 3.93 -22.52
N LEU A 289 -43.33 3.92 -22.54
CA LEU A 289 -44.10 2.70 -22.24
C LEU A 289 -43.83 1.59 -23.26
N PRO A 290 -43.80 0.31 -22.81
CA PRO A 290 -43.68 -0.83 -23.69
C PRO A 290 -44.77 -0.85 -24.77
N MET A 291 -44.43 -1.39 -25.93
CA MET A 291 -45.27 -1.37 -27.13
C MET A 291 -46.70 -1.89 -26.86
N PHE A 292 -46.85 -2.97 -26.10
CA PHE A 292 -48.17 -3.52 -25.74
C PHE A 292 -49.00 -2.57 -24.87
N THR A 293 -48.40 -2.00 -23.82
CA THR A 293 -49.06 -1.05 -22.91
C THR A 293 -49.44 0.24 -23.65
N ARG A 294 -48.51 0.77 -24.45
CA ARG A 294 -48.74 1.94 -25.30
C ARG A 294 -49.88 1.74 -26.29
N ARG A 295 -49.94 0.59 -26.97
CA ARG A 295 -51.04 0.24 -27.89
C ARG A 295 -52.39 0.17 -27.19
N LYS A 296 -52.45 -0.45 -25.99
CA LYS A 296 -53.69 -0.50 -25.19
C LYS A 296 -54.20 0.89 -24.82
N ILE A 297 -53.30 1.79 -24.43
CA ILE A 297 -53.65 3.17 -24.05
C ILE A 297 -54.08 3.98 -25.28
N LEU A 298 -53.32 3.94 -26.39
CA LEU A 298 -53.66 4.64 -27.62
C LEU A 298 -54.99 4.16 -28.21
N SER A 299 -55.23 2.86 -28.21
CA SER A 299 -56.52 2.31 -28.63
C SER A 299 -57.65 2.88 -27.79
N HIS A 300 -57.53 2.88 -26.46
CA HIS A 300 -58.54 3.43 -25.55
C HIS A 300 -58.80 4.94 -25.77
N LEU A 301 -57.75 5.74 -26.02
CA LEU A 301 -57.87 7.17 -26.27
C LEU A 301 -58.53 7.49 -27.62
N CYS A 302 -58.19 6.72 -28.67
CA CYS A 302 -58.58 7.00 -30.05
C CYS A 302 -59.87 6.29 -30.48
N LEU A 303 -60.27 5.17 -29.86
CA LEU A 303 -61.47 4.41 -30.24
C LEU A 303 -62.75 5.28 -30.29
N PRO A 304 -63.03 6.14 -29.29
CA PRO A 304 -64.23 6.98 -29.30
C PRO A 304 -64.16 8.07 -30.39
N LEU A 305 -62.98 8.63 -30.65
CA LEU A 305 -62.76 9.63 -31.71
C LEU A 305 -62.97 9.02 -33.09
N LEU A 306 -62.42 7.83 -33.31
CA LEU A 306 -62.57 7.10 -34.55
C LEU A 306 -64.05 6.76 -34.82
N GLN A 307 -64.78 6.27 -33.82
CA GLN A 307 -66.22 5.99 -33.93
C GLN A 307 -67.07 7.24 -34.21
N THR A 308 -66.66 8.40 -33.71
CA THR A 308 -67.35 9.69 -33.94
C THR A 308 -67.13 10.18 -35.38
N VAL A 309 -65.90 10.04 -35.90
CA VAL A 309 -65.56 10.39 -37.29
C VAL A 309 -66.23 9.45 -38.29
N THR A 310 -66.31 8.14 -38.02
CA THR A 310 -67.09 7.23 -38.88
C THR A 310 -68.57 7.58 -38.85
N ARG A 311 -69.16 7.93 -37.71
CA ARG A 311 -70.56 8.37 -37.63
C ARG A 311 -70.83 9.67 -38.41
N SER A 312 -69.97 10.68 -38.34
CA SER A 312 -70.16 11.92 -39.09
C SER A 312 -69.98 11.73 -40.61
N ARG A 313 -69.02 10.89 -41.02
CA ARG A 313 -68.77 10.57 -42.44
C ARG A 313 -69.90 9.76 -43.08
N PHE A 314 -70.52 8.83 -42.34
CA PHE A 314 -71.68 8.09 -42.80
C PHE A 314 -73.02 8.84 -42.61
N GLY A 315 -73.10 9.82 -41.71
CA GLY A 315 -74.27 10.69 -41.54
C GLY A 315 -74.46 11.69 -42.69
N LEU A 316 -73.37 12.24 -43.24
CA LEU A 316 -73.42 13.15 -44.39
C LEU A 316 -73.77 12.44 -45.72
N SER A 317 -73.57 11.13 -45.81
CA SER A 317 -73.90 10.36 -47.02
C SER A 317 -75.40 10.13 -47.23
N LYS A 318 -76.25 10.32 -46.21
CA LYS A 318 -77.70 10.07 -46.32
C LYS A 318 -78.53 11.27 -46.76
N ASN A 319 -77.95 12.49 -46.82
CA ASN A 319 -78.72 13.71 -47.12
C ASN A 319 -78.65 14.18 -48.59
N ASN A 320 -77.88 13.53 -49.48
CA ASN A 320 -77.70 13.99 -50.86
C ASN A 320 -78.33 13.09 -51.96
N ALA A 321 -79.17 12.12 -51.60
CA ALA A 321 -79.89 11.29 -52.57
C ALA A 321 -81.40 11.49 -52.44
N GLY A 322 -81.92 12.63 -52.92
CA GLY A 322 -83.38 12.82 -52.94
C GLY A 322 -83.88 14.24 -53.21
N ARG A 323 -83.54 14.84 -54.37
CA ARG A 323 -84.44 15.76 -55.10
C ARG A 323 -83.77 16.27 -56.39
N ARG A 324 -84.20 15.73 -57.53
CA ARG A 324 -84.06 16.40 -58.83
C ARG A 324 -85.20 15.96 -59.73
N SER A 325 -86.29 16.74 -59.71
CA SER A 325 -87.23 16.83 -60.82
C SER A 325 -88.00 18.15 -60.73
N GLU A 326 -88.26 18.70 -61.91
CA GLU A 326 -89.18 19.78 -62.26
C GLU A 326 -88.67 21.21 -62.10
N GLY A 327 -88.30 21.77 -63.26
CA GLY A 327 -88.18 23.21 -63.47
C GLY A 327 -89.51 23.83 -63.90
N VAL A 328 -89.49 25.15 -64.11
CA VAL A 328 -90.22 25.95 -65.12
C VAL A 328 -90.23 27.43 -64.66
N TRP A 329 -89.53 28.28 -65.43
CA TRP A 329 -89.78 29.69 -65.86
C TRP A 329 -90.12 30.77 -64.79
N ASN A 330 -89.70 32.06 -64.84
CA ASN A 330 -89.57 32.97 -65.99
C ASN A 330 -88.91 34.33 -65.61
N GLN A 331 -88.32 35.03 -66.61
CA GLN A 331 -88.13 36.50 -66.85
C GLN A 331 -87.30 37.38 -65.87
N GLN A 332 -86.50 38.40 -66.25
CA GLN A 332 -86.24 39.26 -67.44
C GLN A 332 -84.74 39.69 -67.41
N VAL A 333 -84.01 40.01 -68.49
CA VAL A 333 -84.21 40.96 -69.60
C VAL A 333 -83.76 40.38 -70.94
#